data_AF-A0A1Y1R9Q6-F1
#
_entry.id   AF-A0A1Y1R9Q6-F1
#
_cell.length_a   1.000
_cell.length_b   1.000
_cell.length_c   1.000
_cell.angle_alpha   90.00
_cell.angle_beta   90.00
_cell.angle_gamma   90.00
#
_symmetry.space_group_name_H-M   'P 1'
#
loop_
_entity.id
_entity.type
_entity.pdbx_description
1 polymer ?
#
loop_
_entity_poly.entity_id
_entity_poly.type
_entity_poly.pdbx_seq_one_letter_code
_entity_poly.pdbx_strand_id
1 'polypeptide(L)' 'MKQLKIFLIVPILLTLQGCVYFNEDGVGTRKYRDCVEYYDAEGIYHCECDENLIDYDELKPKGEQ' A
#
# COMPACT_ATOMS: atom_id res chain seq x y z
N MET A 1 -1.16 8.77 36.34
CA MET A 1 -0.08 7.90 35.80
C MET A 1 -0.53 6.86 34.76
N LYS A 2 -1.75 6.28 34.85
CA LYS A 2 -2.21 5.23 33.92
C LYS A 2 -2.29 5.72 32.45
N GLN A 3 -2.76 6.94 32.23
CA GLN A 3 -2.86 7.55 30.90
C GLN A 3 -1.49 7.81 30.26
N LEU A 4 -0.49 8.24 31.03
CA LEU A 4 0.87 8.50 30.54
C LEU A 4 1.54 7.23 29.97
N LYS A 5 1.20 6.05 30.51
CA LYS A 5 1.69 4.76 30.01
C LYS A 5 1.15 4.44 28.62
N ILE A 6 -0.13 4.73 28.36
CA ILE A 6 -0.76 4.51 27.05
C ILE A 6 -0.10 5.42 26.01
N PHE A 7 0.11 6.70 26.35
CA PHE A 7 0.79 7.65 25.47
C PHE A 7 2.23 7.23 25.10
N LEU A 8 2.93 6.47 25.95
CA LEU A 8 4.25 5.94 25.64
C LEU A 8 4.22 4.63 24.84
N ILE A 9 3.26 3.74 25.10
CA ILE A 9 3.21 2.40 24.50
C ILE A 9 2.68 2.45 23.06
N VAL A 10 1.65 3.25 22.79
CA VAL A 10 1.02 3.35 21.47
C VAL A 10 2.01 3.74 20.35
N PRO A 11 2.82 4.80 20.47
CA PRO A 11 3.75 5.17 19.40
C PRO A 11 4.85 4.12 19.19
N ILE A 12 5.27 3.41 20.24
CA ILE A 12 6.25 2.31 20.12
C ILE A 12 5.66 1.16 19.31
N LEU A 13 4.39 0.80 19.54
CA LEU A 13 3.72 -0.20 18.73
C LEU A 13 3.58 0.28 17.28
N LEU A 14 3.26 1.56 17.07
CA LEU A 14 3.16 2.21 15.75
C LEU A 14 4.49 2.31 14.97
N THR A 15 5.65 2.15 15.61
CA THR A 15 6.95 2.05 14.91
C THR A 15 7.41 0.62 14.67
N LEU A 16 6.79 -0.37 15.33
CA LEU A 16 7.08 -1.80 15.18
C LEU A 16 6.29 -2.48 14.04
N GLN A 17 5.63 -1.71 13.16
CA GLN A 17 4.79 -2.24 12.05
C GLN A 17 5.59 -3.04 11.00
N GLY A 18 6.92 -3.09 11.09
CA GLY A 18 7.77 -3.69 10.05
C GLY A 18 7.69 -2.93 8.72
N CYS A 19 8.15 -3.53 7.63
CA CYS A 19 8.17 -2.95 6.28
C CYS A 19 6.77 -2.79 5.65
N VAL A 20 5.72 -2.58 6.44
CA VAL A 20 4.36 -2.34 5.94
C VAL A 20 4.20 -0.84 5.70
N TYR A 21 3.90 -0.47 4.46
CA TYR A 21 3.71 0.90 4.02
C TYR A 21 2.32 1.08 3.44
N PHE A 22 1.73 2.23 3.74
CA PHE A 22 0.52 2.72 3.09
C PHE A 22 0.96 3.61 1.93
N ASN A 23 0.53 3.29 0.70
CA ASN A 23 0.82 4.05 -0.51
C ASN A 23 -0.50 4.53 -1.16
N GLU A 24 -0.39 5.18 -2.32
CA GLU A 24 -1.53 5.81 -3.02
C GLU A 24 -2.59 4.78 -3.44
N ASP A 25 -2.16 3.54 -3.66
CA ASP A 25 -2.96 2.49 -4.27
C ASP A 25 -3.39 1.40 -3.28
N GLY A 26 -2.74 1.33 -2.12
CA GLY A 26 -3.00 0.26 -1.17
C GLY A 26 -2.06 0.20 0.04
N VAL A 27 -1.96 -1.00 0.60
CA VAL A 27 -1.05 -1.36 1.68
C VAL A 27 -0.09 -2.42 1.16
N GLY A 28 1.22 -2.15 1.20
CA GLY A 28 2.23 -3.02 0.63
C GLY A 28 3.49 -3.12 1.47
N THR A 29 4.47 -3.90 1.00
CA THR A 29 5.79 -4.01 1.65
C THR A 29 6.79 -2.96 1.17
N ARG A 30 6.37 -2.10 0.24
CA ARG A 30 7.17 -1.03 -0.37
C ARG A 30 6.40 0.27 -0.31
N LYS A 31 7.12 1.36 -0.08
CA LYS A 31 6.54 2.71 -0.01
C LYS A 31 5.99 3.19 -1.36
N TYR A 32 6.65 2.81 -2.45
CA TYR A 32 6.23 3.09 -3.82
C TYR A 32 6.17 1.75 -4.55
N ARG A 33 5.17 1.57 -5.43
CA ARG A 33 5.12 0.42 -6.31
C ARG A 33 6.21 0.55 -7.36
N ASP A 34 6.94 -0.54 -7.58
CA ASP A 34 7.81 -0.63 -8.74
C ASP A 34 6.91 -0.98 -9.93
N CYS A 35 6.89 -0.10 -10.93
CA CYS A 35 6.12 -0.30 -12.15
C CYS A 35 7.05 -0.38 -13.35
N VAL A 36 6.79 -1.34 -14.23
CA VAL A 36 7.49 -1.52 -15.49
C VAL A 36 6.60 -0.98 -16.60
N GLU A 37 7.06 0.08 -17.24
CA GLU A 37 6.39 0.71 -18.38
C GLU A 37 6.98 0.17 -19.69
N TYR A 38 6.14 -0.30 -20.60
CA TYR A 38 6.56 -0.81 -21.91
C TYR A 38 5.50 -0.64 -22.99
N TYR A 39 5.93 -0.78 -24.25
CA TYR A 39 5.03 -0.86 -25.40
C TYR A 39 5.04 -2.29 -25.94
N ASP A 40 3.87 -2.82 -26.27
CA ASP A 40 3.77 -4.14 -26.89
C ASP A 40 4.13 -4.12 -28.39
N ALA A 41 4.03 -5.27 -29.05
CA ALA A 41 4.32 -5.42 -30.47
C ALA A 41 3.38 -4.60 -31.38
N GLU A 42 2.20 -4.20 -30.89
CA GLU A 42 1.23 -3.37 -31.60
C GLU A 42 1.47 -1.86 -31.33
N GLY A 43 2.40 -1.53 -30.42
CA GLY A 43 2.70 -0.16 -30.01
C GLY A 43 1.74 0.38 -28.96
N ILE A 44 1.02 -0.48 -28.24
CA ILE A 44 0.11 -0.09 -27.16
C ILE A 44 0.91 0.03 -25.87
N TYR A 45 0.65 1.11 -25.11
CA TYR A 45 1.30 1.37 -23.82
C TYR A 45 0.72 0.47 -22.72
N HIS A 46 1.61 -0.14 -21.94
CA HIS A 46 1.31 -0.94 -20.76
C HIS A 46 2.12 -0.47 -19.55
N CYS A 47 1.51 -0.52 -18.38
CA CYS A 47 2.15 -0.26 -17.09
C CYS A 47 1.79 -1.40 -16.15
N GLU A 48 2.78 -2.21 -15.77
CA GLU A 48 2.61 -3.37 -14.91
C GLU A 48 3.34 -3.11 -13.59
N CYS A 49 2.59 -3.12 -12.48
CA CYS A 49 3.10 -2.79 -11.15
C CYS A 49 3.08 -4.01 -10.23
N ASP A 50 4.03 -4.08 -9.31
CA ASP A 50 4.01 -5.07 -8.22
C ASP A 50 2.68 -4.99 -7.43
N GLU A 51 2.11 -6.14 -7.07
CA GLU A 51 0.88 -6.22 -6.28
C GLU A 51 1.09 -5.71 -4.84
N ASN A 52 0.11 -4.99 -4.32
CA ASN A 52 0.07 -4.67 -2.89
C ASN A 52 -0.43 -5.89 -2.08
N LEU A 53 -0.26 -5.86 -0.77
CA LEU A 53 -0.92 -6.85 0.11
C LEU A 53 -2.44 -6.66 0.08
N ILE A 54 -2.89 -5.41 -0.05
CA ILE A 54 -4.27 -5.01 -0.21
C ILE A 54 -4.29 -3.82 -1.16
N ASP A 55 -4.94 -3.94 -2.31
CA ASP A 55 -5.21 -2.82 -3.22
C ASP A 55 -6.57 -2.18 -2.88
N TYR A 56 -6.63 -0.85 -2.84
CA TYR A 56 -7.86 -0.14 -2.47
C TYR A 56 -8.99 -0.35 -3.47
N ASP A 57 -8.67 -0.60 -4.74
CA ASP A 57 -9.66 -0.88 -5.77
C ASP A 57 -10.41 -2.18 -5.53
N GLU A 58 -9.79 -3.17 -4.89
CA GLU A 58 -10.45 -4.43 -4.51
C GLU A 58 -11.48 -4.23 -3.39
N LEU A 59 -11.36 -3.14 -2.62
CA LEU A 59 -12.27 -2.81 -1.53
C LEU A 59 -13.53 -2.08 -2.01
N LYS A 60 -13.57 -1.63 -3.28
CA LYS A 60 -14.74 -0.96 -3.84
C LYS A 60 -15.91 -1.94 -3.98
N PRO A 61 -17.13 -1.56 -3.59
CA PRO A 61 -18.30 -2.42 -3.77
C PRO A 61 -18.50 -2.71 -5.26
N LYS A 62 -18.74 -3.99 -5.60
CA LYS A 62 -19.00 -4.42 -6.98
C LYS A 62 -20.23 -3.67 -7.54
N GLY A 63 -19.98 -2.67 -8.39
CA GLY A 63 -20.99 -1.78 -8.96
C GLY A 63 -20.49 -0.36 -9.24
N GLU A 64 -19.38 0.05 -8.63
CA GLU A 64 -18.61 1.26 -8.98
C GLU A 64 -17.30 0.82 -9.66
N GLN A 65 -17.38 0.52 -10.96
CA GLN A 65 -16.21 0.45 -11.85
C GLN A 65 -16.40 1.43 -12.99
#